data_AF-A0A958F3R9-F1
#
_entry.id   AF-A0A958F3R9-F1
#
_cell.length_a   1.000
_cell.length_b   1.000
_cell.length_c   1.000
_cell.angle_alpha   90.00
_cell.angle_beta   90.00
_cell.angle_gamma   90.00
#
_symmetry.space_group_name_H-M   'P 1'
#
loop_
_entity.id
_entity.type
_entity.pdbx_description
1 polymer ?
#
loop_
_entity_poly.entity_id
_entity_poly.type
_entity_poly.pdbx_seq_one_letter_code
_entity_poly.pdbx_strand_id
1 'polypeptide(L)'
;MQSVNFIGKNLLLRTEVSYYDQLEEERYHEIFNRNVAIEANQNYFYRIDVDDIEENDLRIKTLEMKSDIDAQIHPFHQLKAGISYQDIRYRQDQVDRETIVERFDFENYPDTTVNVIDNNYIDPADQQIRADSYKLAGYLE
;
A
#
# COMPACT_ATOMS: atom_id res chain seq x y z
N MET A 1 20.71 -13.98 -4.47
CA MET A 1 22.01 -14.67 -4.63
C MET A 1 21.77 -16.16 -4.76
N GLN A 2 22.51 -16.84 -5.64
CA GLN A 2 22.42 -18.28 -5.84
C GLN A 2 23.76 -18.93 -5.48
N SER A 3 23.74 -20.07 -4.81
CA SER A 3 24.92 -20.84 -4.40
C SER A 3 24.73 -22.30 -4.81
N VAL A 4 25.71 -22.85 -5.52
CA VAL A 4 25.68 -24.23 -6.03
C VAL A 4 26.93 -24.93 -5.50
N ASN A 5 26.75 -25.89 -4.61
CA ASN A 5 27.82 -26.52 -3.85
C ASN A 5 27.83 -28.03 -4.14
N PHE A 6 28.95 -28.49 -4.71
CA PHE A 6 29.23 -29.92 -4.87
C PHE A 6 29.78 -30.45 -3.54
N ILE A 7 28.94 -31.10 -2.74
CA ILE A 7 29.33 -31.67 -1.44
C ILE A 7 30.08 -32.99 -1.64
N GLY A 8 29.85 -33.68 -2.75
CA GLY A 8 30.63 -34.83 -3.16
C GLY A 8 30.39 -35.20 -4.63
N LYS A 9 31.11 -36.22 -5.12
CA LYS A 9 31.03 -36.68 -6.52
C LYS A 9 29.62 -37.11 -6.98
N ASN A 10 28.77 -37.49 -6.01
CA ASN A 10 27.41 -37.99 -6.19
C ASN A 10 26.36 -37.06 -5.53
N LEU A 11 26.75 -35.87 -5.05
CA LEU A 11 25.89 -35.04 -4.21
C LEU A 11 26.01 -33.55 -4.57
N LEU A 12 24.94 -33.02 -5.15
CA LEU A 12 24.78 -31.62 -5.48
C LEU A 12 23.79 -30.96 -4.51
N LEU A 13 24.18 -29.87 -3.87
CA LEU A 13 23.28 -28.99 -3.13
C LEU A 13 23.17 -27.65 -3.89
N ARG A 14 21.95 -27.25 -4.23
CA ARG A 14 21.63 -25.91 -4.71
C ARG A 14 20.88 -25.17 -3.61
N THR A 15 21.27 -23.92 -3.37
CA THR A 15 20.57 -23.04 -2.43
C THR A 15 20.48 -21.64 -3.04
N GLU A 16 19.27 -21.11 -3.12
CA GLU A 16 18.97 -19.79 -3.64
C GLU A 16 18.26 -18.96 -2.57
N VAL A 17 18.71 -17.72 -2.39
CA VAL A 17 18.08 -16.75 -1.50
C VAL A 17 17.88 -15.46 -2.29
N SER A 18 16.63 -15.08 -2.51
CA SER A 18 16.23 -13.92 -3.29
C SER A 18 15.37 -13.02 -2.42
N TYR A 19 15.73 -11.73 -2.37
CA TYR A 19 15.02 -10.71 -1.60
C TYR A 19 14.61 -9.58 -2.54
N TYR A 20 13.36 -9.18 -2.43
CA TYR A 20 12.72 -8.12 -3.22
C TYR A 20 12.11 -7.11 -2.26
N ASP A 21 12.31 -5.82 -2.54
CA ASP A 21 11.77 -4.69 -1.76
C ASP A 21 11.18 -3.72 -2.79
N GLN A 22 9.90 -3.91 -3.09
CA GLN A 22 9.12 -3.10 -4.03
C GLN A 22 8.41 -2.02 -3.24
N LEU A 23 8.42 -0.80 -3.77
CA LEU A 23 7.80 0.38 -3.18
C LEU A 23 7.11 1.17 -4.30
N GLU A 24 5.86 1.52 -4.05
CA GLU A 24 4.95 2.35 -4.83
C GLU A 24 4.46 3.45 -3.87
N GLU A 25 4.35 4.71 -4.30
CA GLU A 25 4.11 5.88 -3.44
C GLU A 25 3.12 6.89 -4.07
N GLU A 26 2.17 7.37 -3.26
CA GLU A 26 1.25 8.49 -3.48
C GLU A 26 1.35 9.38 -2.18
N ARG A 27 1.35 10.73 -2.27
CA ARG A 27 1.75 11.68 -1.17
C ARG A 27 1.06 13.10 -1.13
N TYR A 28 0.26 13.36 -0.07
CA TYR A 28 -0.61 14.52 0.30
C TYR A 28 -0.53 15.85 -0.48
N HIS A 29 -1.70 16.46 -0.78
CA HIS A 29 -1.83 17.84 -1.30
C HIS A 29 -3.03 18.65 -0.71
N GLU A 30 -2.83 19.93 -0.35
CA GLU A 30 -3.89 20.91 0.01
C GLU A 30 -4.20 21.84 -1.18
N ILE A 31 -5.48 22.14 -1.48
CA ILE A 31 -5.88 23.01 -2.60
C ILE A 31 -6.98 24.03 -2.19
N PHE A 32 -6.55 25.27 -1.96
CA PHE A 32 -7.44 26.39 -1.63
C PHE A 32 -8.10 27.04 -2.86
N ASN A 33 -9.42 26.87 -3.05
CA ASN A 33 -10.16 27.28 -4.26
C ASN A 33 -11.27 28.34 -3.98
N ARG A 34 -10.88 29.61 -3.86
CA ARG A 34 -11.83 30.71 -3.55
C ARG A 34 -12.76 31.11 -4.72
N ASN A 35 -13.85 30.38 -4.90
CA ASN A 35 -14.90 30.66 -5.88
C ASN A 35 -15.96 31.67 -5.39
N VAL A 36 -15.77 32.96 -5.68
CA VAL A 36 -16.78 34.00 -5.38
C VAL A 36 -17.94 33.94 -6.39
N ALA A 37 -19.00 33.22 -6.02
CA ALA A 37 -20.29 33.23 -6.71
C ALA A 37 -21.31 34.10 -5.97
N ILE A 38 -22.03 34.97 -6.69
CA ILE A 38 -23.13 35.80 -6.16
C ILE A 38 -24.44 35.24 -6.73
N GLU A 39 -25.18 34.47 -5.93
CA GLU A 39 -26.46 33.88 -6.35
C GLU A 39 -27.63 34.83 -6.06
N ALA A 40 -28.26 35.35 -7.12
CA ALA A 40 -29.32 36.37 -7.04
C ALA A 40 -30.66 35.91 -6.39
N ASN A 41 -30.71 34.74 -5.76
CA ASN A 41 -31.91 34.12 -5.17
C ASN A 41 -31.69 33.47 -3.79
N GLN A 42 -30.51 33.62 -3.16
CA GLN A 42 -30.26 33.18 -1.77
C GLN A 42 -29.54 34.27 -0.98
N ASN A 43 -29.75 34.31 0.34
CA ASN A 43 -29.27 35.38 1.23
C ASN A 43 -27.77 35.28 1.57
N TYR A 44 -26.91 34.88 0.65
CA TYR A 44 -25.48 34.67 0.90
C TYR A 44 -24.65 35.14 -0.30
N PHE A 45 -23.71 36.06 -0.07
CA PHE A 45 -22.97 36.76 -1.13
C PHE A 45 -21.60 36.16 -1.44
N TYR A 46 -21.11 35.27 -0.58
CA TYR A 46 -19.82 34.61 -0.74
C TYR A 46 -19.94 33.11 -0.46
N ARG A 47 -19.33 32.33 -1.35
CA ARG A 47 -18.94 30.94 -1.15
C ARG A 47 -17.41 30.88 -1.09
N ILE A 48 -16.88 29.96 -0.29
CA ILE A 48 -15.47 29.55 -0.31
C ILE A 48 -15.48 28.02 -0.35
N ASP A 49 -14.64 27.45 -1.22
CA ASP A 49 -14.37 26.02 -1.29
C ASP A 49 -12.92 25.76 -0.87
N VAL A 50 -12.70 24.81 0.03
CA VAL A 50 -11.37 24.34 0.45
C VAL A 50 -11.34 22.82 0.26
N ASP A 51 -10.28 22.30 -0.38
CA ASP A 51 -10.03 20.87 -0.58
C ASP A 51 -8.73 20.44 0.12
N ASP A 52 -8.78 19.34 0.87
CA ASP A 52 -7.65 18.68 1.54
C ASP A 52 -7.50 17.24 1.03
N ILE A 53 -6.28 16.72 0.81
CA ILE A 53 -6.03 15.38 0.18
C ILE A 53 -4.86 14.63 0.87
N GLU A 54 -5.11 13.54 1.62
CA GLU A 54 -4.09 12.56 2.08
C GLU A 54 -3.66 11.59 0.96
N GLU A 55 -2.57 10.80 1.08
CA GLU A 55 -2.18 9.83 0.02
C GLU A 55 -1.39 8.55 0.46
N ASN A 56 -1.22 7.59 -0.47
CA ASN A 56 -1.03 6.12 -0.33
C ASN A 56 0.36 5.52 -0.67
N ASP A 57 1.09 4.99 0.31
CA ASP A 57 2.36 4.25 0.10
C ASP A 57 2.18 2.72 0.16
N LEU A 58 2.35 2.01 -0.97
CA LEU A 58 2.37 0.54 -1.02
C LEU A 58 3.79 -0.03 -1.07
N ARG A 59 4.19 -0.72 -0.01
CA ARG A 59 5.44 -1.47 0.08
C ARG A 59 5.24 -2.98 0.18
N ILE A 60 5.87 -3.72 -0.74
CA ILE A 60 5.90 -5.19 -0.75
C ILE A 60 7.33 -5.70 -0.56
N LYS A 61 7.56 -6.49 0.49
CA LYS A 61 8.83 -7.17 0.77
C LYS A 61 8.66 -8.67 0.60
N THR A 62 9.42 -9.27 -0.30
CA THR A 62 9.39 -10.73 -0.53
C THR A 62 10.76 -11.33 -0.24
N LEU A 63 10.82 -12.27 0.69
CA LEU A 63 11.98 -13.14 0.91
C LEU A 63 11.65 -14.55 0.41
N GLU A 64 12.37 -15.01 -0.59
CA GLU A 64 12.34 -16.39 -1.07
C GLU A 64 13.63 -17.12 -0.72
N MET A 65 13.49 -18.30 -0.12
CA MET A 65 14.59 -19.22 0.15
C MET A 65 14.22 -20.58 -0.44
N LYS A 66 15.07 -21.12 -1.31
CA LYS A 66 14.91 -22.43 -1.94
C LYS A 66 16.18 -23.22 -1.71
N SER A 67 16.06 -24.48 -1.31
CA SER A 67 17.21 -25.39 -1.25
C SER A 67 16.80 -26.76 -1.73
N ASP A 68 17.54 -27.28 -2.69
CA ASP A 68 17.32 -28.61 -3.26
C ASP A 68 18.62 -29.42 -3.26
N ILE A 69 18.48 -30.72 -3.04
CA ILE A 69 19.58 -31.67 -2.94
C ILE A 69 19.33 -32.83 -3.90
N ASP A 70 20.34 -33.17 -4.68
CA ASP A 70 20.31 -34.22 -5.69
C ASP A 70 21.43 -35.22 -5.39
N ALA A 71 21.05 -36.47 -5.10
CA ALA A 71 21.89 -37.51 -4.53
C ALA A 71 21.84 -38.81 -5.34
N GLN A 72 22.95 -39.18 -5.98
CA GLN A 72 23.09 -40.47 -6.68
C GLN A 72 23.45 -41.59 -5.70
N ILE A 73 22.43 -42.23 -5.11
CA ILE A 73 22.57 -43.33 -4.13
C ILE A 73 23.11 -44.60 -4.81
N HIS A 74 22.64 -44.91 -6.02
CA HIS A 74 23.04 -46.07 -6.81
C HIS A 74 23.15 -45.68 -8.28
N PRO A 75 23.95 -46.34 -9.15
CA PRO A 75 24.01 -46.05 -10.59
C PRO A 75 22.67 -46.10 -11.36
N PHE A 76 21.60 -46.62 -10.73
CA PHE A 76 20.24 -46.67 -11.28
C PHE A 76 19.18 -45.98 -10.38
N HIS A 77 19.58 -45.41 -9.23
CA HIS A 77 18.67 -44.75 -8.30
C HIS A 77 19.24 -43.39 -7.86
N GLN A 78 18.47 -42.36 -8.13
CA GLN A 78 18.70 -40.98 -7.75
C GLN A 78 17.63 -40.62 -6.70
N LEU A 79 18.00 -39.85 -5.69
CA LEU A 79 17.08 -39.24 -4.72
C LEU A 79 17.17 -37.74 -4.90
N LYS A 80 16.04 -37.05 -5.00
CA LYS A 80 15.99 -35.59 -4.88
C LYS A 80 15.03 -35.19 -3.79
N ALA A 81 15.44 -34.20 -3.01
CA ALA A 81 14.57 -33.55 -2.06
C ALA A 81 14.73 -32.04 -2.21
N GLY A 82 13.69 -31.29 -1.88
CA GLY A 82 13.77 -29.84 -1.86
C GLY A 82 12.80 -29.22 -0.88
N ILE A 83 13.19 -28.06 -0.36
CA ILE A 83 12.38 -27.20 0.48
C ILE A 83 12.40 -25.78 -0.07
N SER A 84 11.27 -25.10 0.06
CA SER A 84 11.06 -23.73 -0.37
C SER A 84 10.22 -22.99 0.67
N TYR A 85 10.68 -21.80 1.02
CA TYR A 85 10.04 -20.89 1.96
C TYR A 85 9.91 -19.52 1.29
N GLN A 86 8.74 -18.92 1.42
CA GLN A 86 8.42 -17.59 0.90
C GLN A 86 7.68 -16.80 1.99
N ASP A 87 8.19 -15.62 2.31
CA ASP A 87 7.64 -14.63 3.24
C ASP A 87 7.37 -13.37 2.43
N ILE A 88 6.08 -13.04 2.25
CA ILE A 88 5.63 -11.82 1.56
C ILE A 88 4.97 -10.93 2.60
N ARG A 89 5.48 -9.70 2.73
CA ARG A 89 4.94 -8.68 3.64
C ARG A 89 4.49 -7.49 2.83
N TYR A 90 3.21 -7.20 2.94
CA TYR A 90 2.49 -6.14 2.28
C TYR A 90 2.15 -5.08 3.33
N ARG A 91 2.51 -3.82 3.07
CA ARG A 91 2.06 -2.66 3.84
C ARG A 91 1.64 -1.58 2.85
N GLN A 92 0.35 -1.29 2.80
CA GLN A 92 -0.22 -0.11 2.20
C GLN A 92 -0.49 0.93 3.30
N ASP A 93 -0.49 2.21 2.94
CA ASP A 93 -0.96 3.43 3.65
C ASP A 93 -1.90 4.18 2.65
N GLN A 94 -2.82 5.13 2.97
CA GLN A 94 -3.87 5.53 1.98
C GLN A 94 -4.34 7.01 1.83
N VAL A 95 -5.09 7.29 0.73
CA VAL A 95 -5.58 8.61 0.22
C VAL A 95 -6.97 9.00 0.75
N ASP A 96 -7.08 9.96 1.68
CA ASP A 96 -8.36 10.58 2.11
C ASP A 96 -8.56 11.98 1.48
N ARG A 97 -9.78 12.55 1.55
CA ARG A 97 -10.08 13.89 0.99
C ARG A 97 -11.31 14.58 1.58
N GLU A 98 -11.12 15.74 2.20
CA GLU A 98 -12.20 16.58 2.73
C GLU A 98 -12.50 17.80 1.82
N THR A 99 -13.76 18.25 1.78
CA THR A 99 -14.18 19.50 1.10
C THR A 99 -15.09 20.35 1.99
N ILE A 100 -14.64 21.55 2.34
CA ILE A 100 -15.35 22.49 3.24
C ILE A 100 -16.02 23.62 2.42
N VAL A 101 -17.28 23.95 2.76
CA VAL A 101 -18.02 25.06 2.12
C VAL A 101 -18.50 26.09 3.15
N GLU A 102 -17.91 27.30 3.10
CA GLU A 102 -18.33 28.44 3.92
C GLU A 102 -19.34 29.36 3.22
N ARG A 103 -20.21 30.01 4.00
CA ARG A 103 -21.20 31.00 3.53
C ARG A 103 -21.28 32.20 4.46
N PHE A 104 -21.26 33.40 3.89
CA PHE A 104 -21.34 34.66 4.63
C PHE A 104 -22.47 35.58 4.14
N ASP A 105 -23.15 36.21 5.09
CA ASP A 105 -24.10 37.31 4.89
C ASP A 105 -23.68 38.50 5.76
N PHE A 106 -23.76 39.72 5.23
CA PHE A 106 -23.09 40.90 5.77
C PHE A 106 -23.87 42.22 5.59
N GLU A 107 -25.22 42.22 5.63
CA GLU A 107 -25.95 43.49 5.83
C GLU A 107 -27.11 43.44 6.85
N ASN A 108 -26.91 44.21 7.94
CA ASN A 108 -27.94 44.87 8.75
C ASN A 108 -28.81 44.06 9.74
N TYR A 109 -28.34 42.93 10.25
CA TYR A 109 -28.72 42.48 11.61
C TYR A 109 -27.47 42.14 12.45
N PRO A 110 -27.44 42.46 13.76
CA PRO A 110 -26.28 42.21 14.63
C PRO A 110 -26.06 40.72 14.97
N ASP A 111 -27.02 39.85 14.65
CA ASP A 111 -26.98 38.40 14.86
C ASP A 111 -26.52 37.65 13.59
N THR A 112 -25.32 37.96 13.08
CA THR A 112 -24.74 37.28 11.92
C THR A 112 -24.51 35.79 12.20
N THR A 113 -25.27 34.92 11.56
CA THR A 113 -25.19 33.46 11.74
C THR A 113 -24.30 32.82 10.68
N VAL A 114 -23.15 32.28 11.10
CA VAL A 114 -22.28 31.48 10.23
C VAL A 114 -22.82 30.05 10.16
N ASN A 115 -23.11 29.57 8.94
CA ASN A 115 -23.50 28.19 8.68
C ASN A 115 -22.36 27.49 7.93
N VAL A 116 -21.59 26.68 8.66
CA VAL A 116 -20.61 25.76 8.06
C VAL A 116 -21.36 24.51 7.59
N ILE A 117 -21.11 24.08 6.35
CA ILE A 117 -21.51 22.75 5.88
C ILE A 117 -20.25 21.91 5.77
N ASP A 118 -19.99 21.17 6.85
CA ASP A 118 -19.05 20.05 6.90
C ASP A 118 -19.67 18.89 6.12
N ASN A 119 -19.01 18.51 5.02
CA ASN A 119 -19.26 17.28 4.30
C ASN A 119 -18.01 16.39 4.46
N ASN A 120 -17.83 15.82 5.64
CA ASN A 120 -16.94 14.69 5.89
C ASN A 120 -17.23 13.57 4.89
N TYR A 121 -16.47 13.58 3.79
CA TYR A 121 -16.40 12.54 2.79
C TYR A 121 -15.12 11.78 3.08
N ILE A 122 -15.23 10.48 3.34
CA ILE A 122 -14.05 9.61 3.40
C ILE A 122 -13.70 9.28 1.95
N ASP A 123 -12.66 9.91 1.40
CA ASP A 123 -11.97 9.29 0.26
C ASP A 123 -11.20 8.10 0.87
N PRO A 124 -11.32 6.85 0.38
CA PRO A 124 -11.32 5.72 1.33
C PRO A 124 -9.99 5.43 2.08
N ALA A 125 -9.72 5.97 3.29
CA ALA A 125 -8.31 5.97 3.79
C ALA A 125 -7.91 6.00 5.29
N ASP A 126 -8.75 5.67 6.29
CA ASP A 126 -8.27 5.18 7.63
C ASP A 126 -7.55 3.80 7.50
N GLN A 127 -6.53 3.71 6.64
CA GLN A 127 -6.20 2.48 5.91
C GLN A 127 -4.70 2.27 5.67
N GLN A 128 -3.94 2.16 6.77
CA GLN A 128 -2.71 1.37 6.74
C GLN A 128 -3.06 -0.13 6.64
N ILE A 129 -3.24 -0.67 5.43
CA ILE A 129 -3.52 -2.10 5.20
C ILE A 129 -2.21 -2.90 5.26
N ARG A 130 -2.00 -3.65 6.34
CA ARG A 130 -0.90 -4.62 6.44
C ARG A 130 -1.38 -6.06 6.32
N ALA A 131 -0.70 -6.84 5.47
CA ALA A 131 -0.88 -8.29 5.35
C ALA A 131 0.47 -9.00 5.29
N ASP A 132 0.64 -10.08 6.06
CA ASP A 132 1.82 -10.94 6.00
C ASP A 132 1.39 -12.35 5.53
N SER A 133 2.09 -12.90 4.55
CA SER A 133 1.73 -14.15 3.85
C SER A 133 2.93 -15.09 3.77
N TYR A 134 2.74 -16.33 4.26
CA TYR A 134 3.79 -17.33 4.37
C TYR A 134 3.46 -18.58 3.56
N LYS A 135 4.43 -19.09 2.81
CA LYS A 135 4.32 -20.35 2.06
C LYS A 135 5.55 -21.21 2.31
N LEU A 136 5.32 -22.39 2.88
CA LEU A 136 6.30 -23.46 2.99
C LEU A 136 5.86 -24.61 2.08
N ALA A 137 6.74 -25.08 1.20
CA ALA A 137 6.49 -26.24 0.36
C ALA A 137 7.78 -27.06 0.18
N GLY A 138 7.65 -28.37 0.07
CA GLY A 138 8.78 -29.27 -0.16
C GLY A 138 8.36 -30.54 -0.88
N TYR A 139 9.35 -31.27 -1.40
CA TYR A 139 9.16 -32.51 -2.16
C TYR A 139 10.25 -33.53 -1.85
N LEU A 140 9.97 -34.79 -2.19
CA LEU A 140 10.86 -35.93 -2.08
C LEU A 140 10.51 -36.90 -3.23
N GLU A 141 11.46 -37.17 -4.13
CA GLU A 141 11.33 -38.07 -5.29
C GLU A 141 12.55 -39.00 -5.44
#